data_AF-A0A8B8BI80-F1
#
_entry.id   AF-A0A8B8BI80-F1
#
_cell.length_a   1.000
_cell.length_b   1.000
_cell.length_c   1.000
_cell.angle_alpha   90.00
_cell.angle_beta   90.00
_cell.angle_gamma   90.00
#
_symmetry.space_group_name_H-M   'P 1'
#
loop_
_entity.id
_entity.type
_entity.pdbx_description
1 polymer ?
#
loop_
_entity_poly.entity_id
_entity_poly.type
_entity_poly.pdbx_seq_one_letter_code
_entity_poly.pdbx_strand_id
1 'polypeptide(L)'
;MLQVAHGGTLDVENNIVKMATDMVNRDPNNLNSHLGTLFFDDVIGEPDGTHSIDCVWKLSRACFEFWKGCCYKINTLCCGCCIAMHWGCEFAYIAFAHIWYITPMFKVLEINCSVCQRLYSMCINCCMTPVCEAFGGIFHHFKRT
;
A
#
# COMPACT_ATOMS: atom_id res chain seq x y z
N MET A 1 25.27 -16.37 -37.41
CA MET A 1 24.90 -17.69 -36.86
C MET A 1 24.27 -17.48 -35.50
N LEU A 2 23.07 -18.06 -35.33
CA LEU A 2 22.29 -18.31 -34.12
C LEU A 2 22.90 -17.98 -32.74
N GLN A 3 22.17 -17.21 -31.93
CA GLN A 3 21.68 -17.58 -30.58
C GLN A 3 20.39 -16.78 -30.31
N VAL A 4 19.19 -17.37 -30.39
CA VAL A 4 18.50 -18.26 -29.42
C VAL A 4 17.87 -17.47 -28.25
N ALA A 5 16.57 -17.21 -28.42
CA ALA A 5 15.43 -17.19 -27.49
C ALA A 5 15.60 -17.47 -25.96
N HIS A 6 16.64 -16.97 -25.30
CA HIS A 6 16.83 -17.18 -23.84
C HIS A 6 16.08 -16.18 -22.94
N GLY A 7 15.59 -15.07 -23.51
CA GLY A 7 14.91 -14.01 -22.76
C GLY A 7 13.46 -14.31 -22.39
N GLY A 8 12.85 -15.30 -23.03
CA GLY A 8 11.46 -15.74 -22.81
C GLY A 8 11.32 -16.91 -21.84
N THR A 9 12.44 -17.42 -21.29
CA THR A 9 12.44 -18.52 -20.31
C THR A 9 12.70 -18.01 -18.90
N LEU A 10 13.55 -16.99 -18.73
CA LEU A 10 13.88 -16.38 -17.43
C LEU A 10 12.73 -15.53 -16.85
N ASP A 11 12.01 -14.80 -17.69
CA ASP A 11 10.78 -14.07 -17.36
C ASP A 11 9.61 -15.00 -17.03
N VAL A 12 9.49 -16.13 -17.73
CA VAL A 12 8.52 -17.19 -17.41
C VAL A 12 8.88 -17.87 -16.10
N GLU A 13 10.15 -18.22 -15.88
CA GLU A 13 10.62 -18.82 -14.63
C GLU A 13 10.45 -17.86 -13.45
N ASN A 14 10.77 -16.58 -13.61
CA ASN A 14 10.51 -15.55 -12.59
C ASN A 14 9.01 -15.33 -12.33
N ASN A 15 8.14 -15.48 -13.33
CA ASN A 15 6.70 -15.40 -13.14
C ASN A 15 6.13 -16.67 -12.47
N ILE A 16 6.67 -17.85 -12.77
CA ILE A 16 6.30 -19.11 -12.10
C ILE A 16 6.78 -19.10 -10.64
N VAL A 17 7.99 -18.59 -10.37
CA VAL A 17 8.51 -18.38 -9.01
C VAL A 17 7.67 -17.35 -8.25
N LYS A 18 7.17 -16.29 -8.90
CA LYS A 18 6.20 -15.36 -8.29
C LYS A 18 4.85 -16.00 -7.97
N MET A 19 4.43 -17.04 -8.70
CA MET A 19 3.20 -17.80 -8.41
C MET A 19 3.39 -18.81 -7.28
N ALA A 20 4.63 -19.25 -7.04
CA ALA A 20 4.95 -20.09 -5.88
C ALA A 20 5.08 -19.23 -4.62
N THR A 21 4.42 -19.63 -3.54
CA THR A 21 4.59 -18.96 -2.24
C THR A 21 6.04 -19.09 -1.78
N ASP A 22 6.73 -17.95 -1.62
CA ASP A 22 8.08 -17.94 -1.04
C ASP A 22 8.00 -18.36 0.44
N MET A 23 8.60 -19.51 0.74
CA MET A 23 8.61 -20.09 2.07
C MET A 23 9.72 -19.52 2.97
N VAL A 24 10.71 -18.84 2.38
CA VAL A 24 11.85 -18.24 3.06
C VAL A 24 11.57 -16.77 3.35
N ASN A 25 11.20 -15.98 2.33
CA ASN A 25 10.80 -14.58 2.52
C ASN A 25 9.27 -14.44 2.46
N ARG A 26 8.64 -14.49 3.64
CA ARG A 26 7.17 -14.35 3.77
C ARG A 26 6.68 -12.88 3.83
N ASP A 27 7.59 -11.91 3.84
CA ASP A 27 7.26 -10.47 3.84
C ASP A 27 8.06 -9.72 2.75
N PRO A 28 7.84 -10.02 1.45
CA PRO A 28 8.57 -9.38 0.36
C PRO A 28 8.32 -7.87 0.25
N ASN A 29 7.20 -7.38 0.79
CA ASN A 29 6.82 -5.96 0.77
C ASN A 29 7.24 -5.21 2.05
N ASN A 30 7.95 -5.86 2.98
CA ASN A 30 8.41 -5.28 4.24
C ASN A 30 7.30 -4.63 5.08
N LEU A 31 6.08 -5.21 5.04
CA LEU A 31 4.92 -4.72 5.77
C LEU A 31 5.16 -4.70 7.29
N ASN A 32 5.96 -5.64 7.79
CA ASN A 32 6.22 -5.84 9.21
C ASN A 32 7.71 -5.73 9.56
N SER A 33 8.48 -4.95 8.80
CA SER A 33 9.92 -4.74 9.01
C SER A 33 10.29 -4.35 10.44
N HIS A 34 9.46 -3.52 11.09
CA HIS A 34 9.61 -3.10 12.49
C HIS A 34 9.54 -4.25 13.52
N LEU A 35 8.89 -5.37 13.22
CA LEU A 35 8.85 -6.54 14.11
C LEU A 35 10.12 -7.40 14.01
N GLY A 36 10.80 -7.34 12.86
CA GLY A 36 12.05 -8.07 12.63
C GLY A 36 13.23 -7.54 13.45
N THR A 37 13.21 -6.27 13.85
CA THR A 37 14.26 -5.63 14.65
C THR A 37 13.98 -5.66 16.15
N LEU A 38 12.97 -6.40 16.63
CA LEU A 38 12.65 -6.43 18.06
C LEU A 38 13.53 -7.44 18.81
N PHE A 39 14.74 -7.04 19.18
CA PHE A 39 15.66 -7.87 19.96
C PHE A 39 15.40 -7.75 21.46
N PHE A 40 15.95 -8.67 22.26
CA PHE A 40 15.83 -8.63 23.72
C PHE A 40 16.33 -7.29 24.28
N ASP A 41 17.46 -6.79 23.77
CA ASP A 41 18.08 -5.54 24.22
C ASP A 41 17.25 -4.30 23.91
N ASP A 42 16.42 -4.33 22.85
CA ASP A 42 15.52 -3.22 22.50
C ASP A 42 14.29 -3.15 23.42
N VAL A 43 13.97 -4.25 24.12
CA VAL A 43 12.79 -4.36 24.99
C VAL A 43 13.19 -4.26 26.46
N ILE A 44 14.24 -4.99 26.84
CA ILE A 44 14.76 -5.07 28.21
C ILE A 44 16.27 -4.83 28.07
N GLY A 45 16.66 -3.56 27.97
CA GLY A 45 18.05 -3.13 27.91
C GLY A 45 18.51 -2.60 29.27
N GLU A 46 19.66 -3.07 29.76
CA GLU A 46 20.29 -2.56 30.98
C GLU A 46 21.39 -1.52 30.63
N PRO A 47 21.47 -0.39 31.36
CA PRO A 47 22.53 0.59 31.16
C PRO A 47 23.86 0.16 31.80
N ASP A 48 24.99 0.70 31.31
CA ASP A 48 26.36 0.32 31.72
C ASP A 48 26.66 0.41 33.24
N GLY A 49 25.88 1.20 33.98
CA GLY A 49 26.05 1.41 35.42
C GLY A 49 25.27 0.43 36.31
N THR A 50 24.34 -0.34 35.76
CA THR A 50 23.43 -1.22 36.53
C THR A 50 23.19 -2.52 35.76
N HIS A 51 24.16 -3.44 35.87
CA HIS A 51 24.06 -4.76 35.26
C HIS A 51 23.58 -5.83 36.24
N SER A 52 22.59 -6.60 35.79
CA SER A 52 22.23 -7.88 36.38
C SER A 52 23.39 -8.87 36.25
N ILE A 53 23.37 -9.89 37.10
CA ILE A 53 24.35 -10.98 37.05
C ILE A 53 24.29 -11.65 35.66
N ASP A 54 25.45 -11.85 35.02
CA ASP A 54 25.58 -12.39 33.65
C ASP A 54 24.74 -13.65 33.37
N CYS A 55 24.65 -14.54 34.34
CA CYS A 55 23.86 -15.77 34.26
C CYS A 55 22.37 -15.47 34.07
N VAL A 56 21.84 -14.53 34.87
CA VAL A 56 20.43 -14.12 34.83
C VAL A 56 20.15 -13.42 33.50
N TRP A 57 21.05 -12.55 33.04
CA TRP A 57 20.93 -11.84 31.76
C TRP A 57 20.90 -12.78 30.55
N LYS A 58 21.76 -13.81 30.54
CA LYS A 58 21.77 -14.81 29.46
C LYS A 58 20.53 -15.70 29.49
N LEU A 59 20.08 -16.10 30.68
CA LEU A 59 18.89 -16.93 30.83
C LEU A 59 17.61 -16.17 30.46
N SER A 60 17.49 -14.91 30.86
CA SER A 60 16.34 -14.07 30.53
C SER A 60 16.24 -13.83 29.03
N ARG A 61 17.37 -13.57 28.35
CA ARG A 61 17.43 -13.48 26.89
C ARG A 61 16.96 -14.77 26.21
N ALA A 62 17.51 -15.91 26.60
CA ALA A 62 17.16 -17.20 26.03
C ALA A 62 15.67 -17.53 26.22
N CYS A 63 15.14 -17.24 27.42
CA CYS A 63 13.73 -17.43 27.76
C CYS A 63 12.83 -16.52 26.90
N PHE A 64 13.19 -15.24 26.76
CA PHE A 64 12.44 -14.27 25.96
C PHE A 64 12.37 -14.68 24.48
N GLU A 65 13.49 -15.02 23.87
CA GLU A 65 13.53 -15.45 22.46
C GLU A 65 12.73 -16.74 22.23
N PHE A 66 12.87 -17.70 23.14
CA PHE A 66 12.12 -18.95 23.10
C PHE A 66 10.61 -18.70 23.20
N TRP A 67 10.15 -17.95 24.20
CA TRP A 67 8.73 -17.72 24.43
C TRP A 67 8.11 -16.86 23.33
N LYS A 68 8.82 -15.83 22.85
CA LYS A 68 8.41 -15.01 21.70
C LYS A 68 8.16 -15.88 20.47
N GLY A 69 9.13 -16.75 20.13
CA GLY A 69 9.00 -17.66 19.00
C GLY A 69 7.91 -18.71 19.20
N CYS A 70 7.83 -19.30 20.39
CA CYS A 70 6.87 -20.34 20.73
C CYS A 70 5.42 -19.83 20.67
N CYS A 71 5.12 -18.74 21.38
CA CYS A 71 3.78 -18.15 21.40
C CYS A 71 3.33 -17.68 20.02
N TYR A 72 4.22 -17.06 19.24
CA TYR A 72 3.89 -16.66 17.88
C TYR A 72 3.51 -17.87 17.01
N LYS A 73 4.27 -18.96 17.09
CA LYS A 73 3.99 -20.19 16.34
C LYS A 73 2.67 -20.85 16.78
N ILE A 74 2.42 -20.94 18.08
CA ILE A 74 1.17 -21.50 18.63
C ILE A 74 -0.03 -20.66 18.17
N ASN A 75 0.04 -19.34 18.32
CA ASN A 75 -1.04 -18.46 17.90
C ASN A 75 -1.31 -18.54 16.39
N THR A 76 -0.24 -18.63 15.58
CA THR A 76 -0.36 -18.81 14.13
C THR A 76 -0.95 -20.17 13.77
N LEU A 77 -0.60 -21.23 14.50
CA LEU A 77 -1.17 -22.56 14.29
C LEU A 77 -2.67 -22.60 14.61
N CYS A 78 -3.07 -21.99 15.72
CA CYS A 78 -4.47 -21.99 16.17
C CYS A 78 -5.36 -21.08 15.32
N CYS A 79 -4.90 -19.88 14.98
CA CYS A 79 -5.75 -18.82 14.43
C CYS A 79 -5.35 -18.38 13.02
N GLY A 80 -4.16 -18.74 12.53
CA GLY A 80 -3.61 -18.22 11.28
C GLY A 80 -4.48 -18.53 10.06
N CYS A 81 -4.95 -19.78 9.94
CA CYS A 81 -5.81 -20.19 8.82
C CYS A 81 -7.16 -19.46 8.83
N CYS A 82 -7.80 -19.34 9.99
CA CYS A 82 -9.10 -18.66 10.14
C CYS A 82 -9.00 -17.17 9.78
N ILE A 83 -7.94 -16.50 10.24
CA ILE A 83 -7.72 -15.08 9.94
C ILE A 83 -7.40 -14.89 8.45
N ALA A 84 -6.56 -15.75 7.87
CA ALA A 84 -6.25 -15.70 6.43
C ALA A 84 -7.50 -15.89 5.58
N MET A 85 -8.38 -16.83 5.95
CA MET A 85 -9.65 -17.06 5.28
C MET A 85 -10.57 -15.83 5.38
N HIS A 86 -10.68 -15.22 6.56
CA HIS A 86 -11.51 -14.03 6.76
C HIS A 86 -11.08 -12.88 5.84
N TRP A 87 -9.78 -12.55 5.83
CA TRP A 87 -9.27 -11.48 4.95
C TRP A 87 -9.41 -11.82 3.47
N GLY A 88 -9.24 -13.09 3.08
CA GLY A 88 -9.48 -13.54 1.71
C GLY A 88 -10.91 -13.29 1.25
N CYS A 89 -11.90 -13.63 2.09
CA CYS A 89 -13.32 -13.37 1.82
C CYS A 89 -13.62 -11.87 1.73
N GLU A 90 -13.07 -11.09 2.66
CA GLU A 90 -13.29 -9.64 2.72
C GLU A 90 -12.78 -8.95 1.43
N PHE A 91 -11.54 -9.25 1.02
CA PHE A 91 -10.99 -8.69 -0.21
C PHE A 91 -11.71 -9.16 -1.47
N ALA A 92 -12.20 -10.41 -1.50
CA ALA A 92 -13.01 -10.90 -2.60
C ALA A 92 -14.34 -10.13 -2.71
N TYR A 93 -15.02 -9.89 -1.60
CA TYR A 93 -16.24 -9.08 -1.57
C TYR A 93 -15.98 -7.63 -1.99
N ILE A 94 -14.93 -7.00 -1.46
CA ILE A 94 -14.53 -5.64 -1.84
C ILE A 94 -14.28 -5.56 -3.35
N ALA A 95 -13.53 -6.51 -3.91
CA ALA A 95 -13.27 -6.55 -5.36
C ALA A 95 -14.55 -6.71 -6.18
N PHE A 96 -15.45 -7.60 -5.75
CA PHE A 96 -16.76 -7.76 -6.38
C PHE A 96 -17.57 -6.45 -6.33
N ALA A 97 -17.67 -5.82 -5.17
CA ALA A 97 -18.38 -4.56 -5.02
C ALA A 97 -17.79 -3.45 -5.91
N HIS A 98 -16.45 -3.40 -6.02
CA HIS A 98 -15.77 -2.44 -6.87
C HIS A 98 -16.10 -2.62 -8.35
N ILE A 99 -16.06 -3.86 -8.83
CA ILE A 99 -16.29 -4.16 -10.26
C ILE A 99 -17.78 -3.96 -10.62
N TRP A 100 -18.69 -4.48 -9.80
CA TRP A 100 -20.09 -4.62 -10.18
C TRP A 100 -20.98 -3.46 -9.75
N TYR A 101 -20.58 -2.71 -8.72
CA TYR A 101 -21.38 -1.57 -8.24
C TYR A 101 -20.62 -0.25 -8.38
N ILE A 102 -19.44 -0.15 -7.76
CA ILE A 102 -18.74 1.13 -7.64
C ILE A 102 -18.30 1.65 -9.02
N THR A 103 -17.67 0.81 -9.85
CA THR A 103 -17.19 1.24 -11.17
C THR A 103 -18.32 1.74 -12.09
N PRO A 104 -19.47 1.05 -12.23
CA PRO A 104 -20.63 1.60 -12.95
C PRO A 104 -21.17 2.88 -12.32
N MET A 105 -21.24 2.98 -10.98
CA MET A 105 -21.71 4.21 -10.33
C MET A 105 -20.78 5.40 -10.62
N PHE A 106 -19.46 5.19 -10.59
CA PHE A 106 -18.50 6.21 -11.00
C PHE A 106 -18.70 6.63 -12.45
N LYS A 107 -19.03 5.70 -13.35
CA LYS A 107 -19.35 6.03 -14.75
C LYS A 107 -20.63 6.88 -14.87
N VAL A 108 -21.66 6.58 -14.08
CA VAL A 108 -22.88 7.41 -14.04
C VAL A 108 -22.55 8.81 -13.51
N LEU A 109 -21.78 8.90 -12.42
CA LEU A 109 -21.34 10.19 -11.87
C LEU A 109 -20.51 10.98 -12.89
N GLU A 110 -19.58 10.33 -13.59
CA GLU A 110 -18.77 10.93 -14.65
C GLU A 110 -19.65 11.53 -15.76
N ILE A 111 -20.66 10.80 -16.23
CA ILE A 111 -21.60 11.29 -17.25
C ILE A 111 -22.37 12.51 -16.73
N ASN A 112 -22.92 12.46 -15.51
CA ASN A 112 -23.66 13.58 -14.94
C ASN A 112 -22.77 14.81 -14.73
N CYS A 113 -21.57 14.62 -14.18
CA CYS A 113 -20.58 15.68 -14.02
C CYS A 113 -20.15 16.26 -15.37
N SER A 114 -20.04 15.47 -16.44
CA SER A 114 -19.69 15.97 -17.77
C SER A 114 -20.74 16.94 -18.32
N VAL A 115 -22.03 16.70 -18.05
CA VAL A 115 -23.11 17.61 -18.43
C VAL A 115 -23.05 18.88 -17.59
N CYS A 116 -22.88 18.75 -16.27
CA CYS A 116 -22.68 19.90 -15.38
C CYS A 116 -21.49 20.76 -15.80
N GLN A 117 -20.37 20.13 -16.20
CA GLN A 117 -19.19 20.82 -16.71
C GLN A 117 -19.51 21.58 -17.99
N ARG A 118 -20.24 21.00 -18.94
CA ARG A 118 -20.65 21.70 -20.17
C ARG A 118 -21.56 22.89 -19.87
N LEU A 119 -22.52 22.73 -18.96
CA LEU A 119 -23.38 23.84 -18.51
C LEU A 119 -22.55 24.95 -17.87
N TYR A 120 -21.65 24.59 -16.97
CA TYR A 120 -20.76 25.52 -16.30
C TYR A 120 -19.87 26.28 -17.30
N SER A 121 -19.25 25.58 -18.26
CA SER A 121 -18.45 26.20 -19.33
C SER A 121 -19.27 27.15 -20.20
N MET A 122 -20.53 26.81 -20.52
CA MET A 122 -21.42 27.72 -21.23
C MET A 122 -21.72 28.98 -20.41
N CYS A 123 -22.00 28.86 -19.12
CA CYS A 123 -22.21 30.01 -18.24
C CYS A 123 -20.97 30.92 -18.16
N ILE A 124 -19.77 30.34 -18.05
CA ILE A 124 -18.52 31.11 -18.09
C ILE A 124 -18.39 31.84 -19.43
N ASN A 125 -18.58 31.15 -20.55
CA ASN A 125 -18.41 31.74 -21.87
C ASN A 125 -19.42 32.86 -22.17
N CYS A 126 -20.67 32.72 -21.73
CA CYS A 126 -21.69 33.74 -21.97
C CYS A 126 -21.52 34.97 -21.07
N CYS A 127 -21.12 34.77 -19.80
CA CYS A 127 -21.16 35.85 -18.81
C CYS A 127 -19.77 36.37 -18.45
N MET A 128 -18.83 35.47 -18.17
CA MET A 128 -17.51 35.83 -17.64
C MET A 128 -16.54 36.21 -18.76
N THR A 129 -16.56 35.52 -19.90
CA THR A 129 -15.71 35.87 -21.06
C THR A 129 -15.89 37.32 -21.53
N PRO A 130 -17.09 37.85 -21.82
CA PRO A 130 -17.23 39.24 -22.26
C PRO A 130 -16.80 40.25 -21.19
N VAL A 131 -17.02 39.93 -19.91
CA VAL A 131 -16.59 40.78 -18.79
C VAL A 131 -15.06 40.81 -18.69
N CYS A 132 -14.41 39.65 -18.75
CA CYS A 132 -12.95 39.53 -18.75
C CYS A 132 -12.32 40.19 -19.98
N GLU A 133 -12.93 40.08 -21.17
CA GLU A 133 -12.50 40.77 -22.38
C GLU A 133 -12.61 42.29 -22.23
N ALA A 134 -13.73 42.79 -21.67
CA ALA A 134 -13.92 44.21 -21.42
C ALA A 134 -12.86 44.75 -20.44
N PHE A 135 -12.62 44.06 -19.32
CA PHE A 135 -11.57 44.45 -18.37
C PHE A 135 -10.16 44.35 -18.96
N GLY A 136 -9.86 43.30 -19.73
CA GLY A 136 -8.58 43.14 -20.44
C GLY A 136 -8.34 44.27 -21.46
N GLY A 137 -9.41 44.73 -22.14
CA GLY A 137 -9.37 45.87 -23.05
C GLY A 137 -8.96 47.18 -22.38
N ILE A 138 -9.36 47.41 -21.12
CA ILE A 138 -8.96 48.57 -20.32
C ILE A 138 -7.43 48.54 -20.09
N PHE A 139 -6.86 47.40 -19.68
CA PHE A 139 -5.41 47.26 -19.51
C PHE A 139 -4.64 47.39 -20.83
N HIS A 140 -5.21 46.94 -21.94
CA HIS A 140 -4.60 47.10 -23.27
C HIS A 140 -4.57 48.58 -23.73
N HIS A 141 -5.55 49.39 -23.31
CA HIS A 141 -5.55 50.82 -23.55
C HIS A 141 -4.41 51.53 -22.80
N PHE A 142 -4.15 51.13 -21.55
CA PHE A 142 -3.05 51.68 -20.76
C PHE A 142 -1.65 51.30 -21.26
N LYS A 143 -1.46 50.13 -21.89
CA LYS A 143 -0.16 49.76 -22.49
C LYS A 143 0.19 50.59 -23.75
N ARG A 144 -0.82 51.18 -24.41
CA ARG A 144 -0.64 52.01 -25.62
C ARG A 144 -0.42 53.49 -25.33
N THR A 145 -0.59 53.92 -24.08
CA THR A 145 -0.20 55.25 -23.60
C THR A 145 1.19 55.16 -23.00
#